data_AF-A0A946EZB6-F1
#
_entry.id   AF-A0A946EZB6-F1
#
_cell.length_a   1.000
_cell.length_b   1.000
_cell.length_c   1.000
_cell.angle_alpha   90.00
_cell.angle_beta   90.00
_cell.angle_gamma   90.00
#
_symmetry.space_group_name_H-M   'P 1'
#
loop_
_entity.id
_entity.type
_entity.pdbx_description
1 polymer ?
#
loop_
_entity_poly.entity_id
_entity_poly.type
_entity_poly.pdbx_seq_one_letter_code
_entity_poly.pdbx_strand_id
1 'polypeptide(L)'
;MKTLRHSPQFLFTLLLIWTIFPRMLCAQTIEQPIEQSRALNPDTLIDTSSASVDSLIPSPPMAWVRSVRTVPEIDSLWTDSIWSWRGPCTAPTALIHFEWQNPTDSSQHISVLKKIHCVSEDEELELNGNAFRGELSADASELYTEAFLSLGHSVCFPPTSADRMRAIEDRINETIFESEKVRLAAQISVSECFNKQQIKQLLKQIPSEDRRLELFKKITDADHAWEPSDVEEIFQLKFIGQKAIQYLDNP
;
A
#
# COMPACT_ATOMS: atom_id res chain seq x y z
N MET A 1 -25.76 0.22 58.97
CA MET A 1 -26.55 1.23 59.72
C MET A 1 -25.69 2.46 59.99
N LYS A 2 -26.24 3.67 59.79
CA LYS A 2 -25.65 5.04 59.79
C LYS A 2 -25.03 5.48 58.45
N THR A 3 -25.79 6.00 57.46
CA THR A 3 -26.38 7.35 57.24
C THR A 3 -25.42 8.47 56.78
N LEU A 4 -25.44 8.71 55.46
CA LEU A 4 -25.66 9.97 54.71
C LEU A 4 -25.18 11.35 55.24
N ARG A 5 -24.41 12.05 54.39
CA ARG A 5 -24.51 13.49 53.96
C ARG A 5 -23.75 13.56 52.62
N HIS A 6 -24.29 13.87 51.42
CA HIS A 6 -25.02 15.05 50.92
C HIS A 6 -24.41 16.39 51.35
N SER A 7 -23.65 17.07 50.47
CA SER A 7 -24.22 18.03 49.51
C SER A 7 -23.18 18.69 48.57
N PRO A 8 -23.62 19.20 47.40
CA PRO A 8 -22.83 19.84 46.35
C PRO A 8 -22.93 21.39 46.39
N GLN A 9 -21.93 22.10 45.86
CA GLN A 9 -22.00 23.55 45.55
C GLN A 9 -21.13 23.82 44.31
N PHE A 10 -21.66 24.14 43.12
CA PHE A 10 -22.29 25.39 42.65
C PHE A 10 -21.34 26.60 42.56
N LEU A 11 -21.04 27.05 41.32
CA LEU A 11 -21.17 28.42 40.78
C LEU A 11 -20.29 28.55 39.50
N PHE A 12 -20.81 28.54 38.26
CA PHE A 12 -21.59 29.57 37.52
C PHE A 12 -20.88 30.92 37.31
N THR A 13 -20.42 31.14 36.07
CA THR A 13 -20.20 32.43 35.34
C THR A 13 -19.98 32.02 33.87
N LEU A 14 -20.91 32.05 32.89
CA LEU A 14 -21.77 33.08 32.26
C LEU A 14 -21.03 34.30 31.64
N LEU A 15 -21.03 34.29 30.28
CA LEU A 15 -21.40 35.35 29.32
C LEU A 15 -20.33 36.27 28.67
N LEU A 16 -20.31 36.12 27.33
CA LEU A 16 -20.50 37.13 26.26
C LEU A 16 -19.56 38.34 26.16
N ILE A 17 -18.86 38.44 25.01
CA ILE A 17 -18.80 39.61 24.11
C ILE A 17 -18.55 39.07 22.67
N TRP A 18 -19.55 38.94 21.78
CA TRP A 18 -20.12 39.91 20.81
C TRP A 18 -19.16 40.56 19.78
N THR A 19 -19.36 40.15 18.51
CA THR A 19 -19.46 40.96 17.25
C THR A 19 -18.22 41.74 16.79
N ILE A 20 -17.84 41.74 15.49
CA ILE A 20 -18.44 42.55 14.41
C ILE A 20 -17.83 42.11 13.03
N PHE A 21 -18.69 41.76 12.06
CA PHE A 21 -18.50 41.78 10.58
C PHE A 21 -18.46 43.26 10.09
N PRO A 22 -17.93 43.68 8.90
CA PRO A 22 -18.49 43.21 7.63
C PRO A 22 -17.64 43.28 6.31
N ARG A 23 -18.11 42.52 5.32
CA ARG A 23 -18.30 42.81 3.86
C ARG A 23 -17.28 43.69 3.11
N MET A 24 -16.76 43.13 2.01
CA MET A 24 -16.72 43.86 0.73
C MET A 24 -17.13 42.94 -0.43
N LEU A 25 -18.32 43.22 -0.98
CA LEU A 25 -18.76 42.88 -2.32
C LEU A 25 -18.35 44.04 -3.24
N CYS A 26 -17.64 43.76 -4.32
CA CYS A 26 -17.56 44.66 -5.46
C CYS A 26 -18.18 43.96 -6.67
N ALA A 27 -19.36 44.44 -7.03
CA ALA A 27 -19.97 44.27 -8.33
C ALA A 27 -19.37 45.31 -9.29
N GLN A 28 -18.99 44.91 -10.50
CA GLN A 28 -19.09 45.76 -11.68
C GLN A 28 -19.56 44.93 -12.86
N THR A 29 -20.46 45.55 -13.61
CA THR A 29 -21.33 45.01 -14.67
C THR A 29 -20.90 45.64 -16.01
N ILE A 30 -21.42 45.08 -17.11
CA ILE A 30 -21.56 45.63 -18.47
C ILE A 30 -20.26 45.45 -19.30
N GLU A 31 -20.19 44.79 -20.47
CA GLU A 31 -21.07 44.79 -21.66
C GLU A 31 -21.06 43.47 -22.44
N GLN A 32 -22.24 43.03 -22.88
CA GLN A 32 -22.44 42.28 -24.12
C GLN A 32 -22.78 43.27 -25.25
N PRO A 33 -22.56 42.86 -26.51
CA PRO A 33 -23.67 42.95 -27.46
C PRO A 33 -23.98 41.61 -28.12
N ILE A 34 -25.27 41.36 -28.25
CA ILE A 34 -25.94 40.33 -29.05
C ILE A 34 -26.12 40.87 -30.48
N GLU A 35 -25.91 40.04 -31.49
CA GLU A 35 -26.69 39.89 -32.76
C GLU A 35 -25.84 39.10 -33.78
N GLN A 36 -26.31 38.22 -34.67
CA GLN A 36 -27.58 37.53 -34.89
C GLN A 36 -27.31 36.46 -35.98
N SER A 37 -27.79 35.23 -35.78
CA SER A 37 -28.34 34.28 -36.78
C SER A 37 -27.69 34.04 -38.16
N ARG A 38 -27.38 32.76 -38.47
CA ARG A 38 -28.04 32.03 -39.59
C ARG A 38 -27.84 30.50 -39.52
N ALA A 39 -28.86 29.79 -39.97
CA ALA A 39 -29.08 28.35 -39.83
C ALA A 39 -28.68 27.52 -41.07
N LEU A 40 -28.53 26.21 -40.82
CA LEU A 40 -28.61 25.01 -41.67
C LEU A 40 -27.65 24.85 -42.88
N ASN A 41 -26.88 23.76 -42.84
CA ASN A 41 -27.09 22.65 -43.79
C ASN A 41 -26.63 21.30 -43.20
N PRO A 42 -27.44 20.24 -43.26
CA PRO A 42 -27.01 18.87 -43.00
C PRO A 42 -26.53 18.22 -44.30
N ASP A 43 -25.45 17.44 -44.27
CA ASP A 43 -25.34 16.21 -45.05
C ASP A 43 -24.04 15.44 -44.76
N THR A 44 -24.25 14.18 -44.40
CA THR A 44 -23.42 12.99 -44.67
C THR A 44 -21.92 12.98 -44.34
N LEU A 45 -21.55 12.24 -43.29
CA LEU A 45 -21.02 10.87 -43.45
C LEU A 45 -20.95 10.19 -42.07
N ILE A 46 -21.64 9.05 -41.97
CA ILE A 46 -21.54 8.12 -40.85
C ILE A 46 -20.15 7.51 -40.93
N ASP A 47 -19.19 8.11 -40.23
CA ASP A 47 -17.94 7.42 -39.93
C ASP A 47 -18.26 6.41 -38.83
N THR A 48 -18.02 5.15 -39.13
CA THR A 48 -18.29 4.06 -38.21
C THR A 48 -17.16 4.07 -37.21
N SER A 49 -17.27 4.94 -36.19
CA SER A 49 -16.37 4.92 -35.05
C SER A 49 -16.50 3.56 -34.39
N SER A 50 -15.53 2.69 -34.69
CA SER A 50 -15.07 1.64 -33.80
C SER A 50 -14.87 2.30 -32.44
N ALA A 51 -15.90 2.27 -31.60
CA ALA A 51 -15.80 2.59 -30.20
C ALA A 51 -15.00 1.47 -29.55
N SER A 52 -13.67 1.56 -29.68
CA SER A 52 -12.74 0.87 -28.83
C SER A 52 -13.07 1.28 -27.40
N VAL A 53 -13.34 0.30 -26.56
CA VAL A 53 -13.60 0.44 -25.12
C VAL A 53 -12.32 0.88 -24.35
N ASP A 54 -11.28 1.33 -25.07
CA ASP A 54 -9.96 1.72 -24.55
C ASP A 54 -9.92 3.07 -23.81
N SER A 55 -10.97 3.89 -23.89
CA SER A 55 -10.91 5.28 -23.40
C SER A 55 -11.17 5.47 -21.91
N LEU A 56 -11.29 4.40 -21.12
CA LEU A 56 -11.59 4.49 -19.68
C LEU A 56 -10.35 4.53 -18.79
N ILE A 57 -9.15 4.34 -19.35
CA ILE A 57 -7.90 4.46 -18.58
C ILE A 57 -7.32 5.85 -18.85
N PRO A 58 -7.33 6.78 -17.87
CA PRO A 58 -6.66 8.07 -18.01
C PRO A 58 -5.19 7.83 -18.35
N SER A 59 -4.61 8.68 -19.22
CA SER A 59 -3.15 8.70 -19.41
C SER A 59 -2.46 8.73 -18.05
N PRO A 60 -1.46 7.85 -17.81
CA PRO A 60 -0.89 7.69 -16.48
C PRO A 60 -0.33 9.04 -16.01
N PRO A 61 -0.72 9.52 -14.82
CA PRO A 61 -0.14 10.72 -14.25
C PRO A 61 1.34 10.46 -13.87
N MET A 62 2.00 11.49 -13.36
CA MET A 62 3.36 11.37 -12.82
C MET A 62 3.41 10.28 -11.73
N ALA A 63 4.36 9.35 -11.85
CA ALA A 63 4.58 8.32 -10.87
C ALA A 63 5.69 8.73 -9.90
N TRP A 64 5.52 8.47 -8.61
CA TRP A 64 6.63 8.40 -7.67
C TRP A 64 7.23 7.01 -7.71
N VAL A 65 8.51 6.91 -8.04
CA VAL A 65 9.27 5.66 -8.06
C VAL A 65 10.23 5.62 -6.89
N ARG A 66 10.08 4.59 -6.04
CA ARG A 66 11.01 4.29 -4.93
C ARG A 66 11.59 2.91 -5.08
N SER A 67 12.79 2.68 -4.57
CA SER A 67 13.35 1.32 -4.54
C SER A 67 14.01 0.99 -3.21
N VAL A 68 14.15 -0.32 -2.97
CA VAL A 68 14.98 -0.86 -1.90
C VAL A 68 15.93 -1.88 -2.49
N ARG A 69 17.17 -1.89 -1.99
CA ARG A 69 18.24 -2.80 -2.41
C ARG A 69 18.75 -2.58 -3.84
N THR A 70 18.47 -1.42 -4.44
CA THR A 70 19.20 -0.92 -5.60
C THR A 70 20.33 0.00 -5.15
N VAL A 71 21.37 0.16 -5.96
CA VAL A 71 22.45 1.11 -5.67
C VAL A 71 22.64 2.08 -6.85
N PRO A 72 22.40 3.40 -6.67
CA PRO A 72 21.78 4.02 -5.48
C PRO A 72 20.31 3.57 -5.29
N GLU A 73 19.77 3.79 -4.10
CA GLU A 73 18.32 3.73 -3.90
C GLU A 73 17.65 4.83 -4.70
N ILE A 74 16.55 4.49 -5.35
CA ILE A 74 15.78 5.37 -6.22
C ILE A 74 14.73 6.03 -5.35
N ASP A 75 14.63 7.34 -5.44
CA ASP A 75 13.56 8.14 -4.88
C ASP A 75 13.35 9.33 -5.82
N SER A 76 12.45 9.16 -6.80
CA SER A 76 12.33 10.12 -7.90
C SER A 76 10.93 10.12 -8.52
N LEU A 77 10.58 11.23 -9.17
CA LEU A 77 9.38 11.37 -9.97
C LEU A 77 9.66 10.98 -11.42
N TRP A 78 8.74 10.23 -12.03
CA TRP A 78 8.83 9.73 -13.39
C TRP A 78 7.59 10.11 -14.21
N THR A 79 7.82 10.51 -15.47
CA THR A 79 6.78 11.01 -16.39
C THR A 79 6.85 10.43 -17.79
N ASP A 80 7.89 9.65 -18.13
CA ASP A 80 8.06 9.12 -19.48
C ASP A 80 7.10 7.95 -19.71
N SER A 81 6.92 7.54 -20.98
CA SER A 81 6.07 6.40 -21.31
C SER A 81 6.71 5.04 -20.98
N ILE A 82 8.04 4.99 -20.92
CA ILE A 82 8.81 3.78 -20.61
C ILE A 82 9.71 4.09 -19.43
N TRP A 83 9.64 3.24 -18.40
CA TRP A 83 10.57 3.26 -17.29
C TRP A 83 11.62 2.19 -17.52
N SER A 84 12.89 2.53 -17.37
CA SER A 84 13.98 1.56 -17.45
C SER A 84 15.01 1.82 -16.37
N TRP A 85 15.48 0.74 -15.76
CA TRP A 85 16.57 0.75 -14.81
C TRP A 85 17.43 -0.48 -15.02
N ARG A 86 18.74 -0.27 -14.96
CA ARG A 86 19.74 -1.31 -14.90
C ARG A 86 20.82 -0.87 -13.93
N GLY A 87 21.07 -1.66 -12.90
CA GLY A 87 22.02 -1.25 -11.88
C GLY A 87 22.39 -2.34 -10.88
N PRO A 88 23.35 -2.03 -10.00
CA PRO A 88 23.74 -2.92 -8.93
C PRO A 88 22.63 -3.09 -7.89
N CYS A 89 22.60 -4.27 -7.27
CA CYS A 89 21.73 -4.60 -6.14
C CYS A 89 22.56 -4.98 -4.91
N THR A 90 22.04 -4.70 -3.72
CA THR A 90 22.65 -5.13 -2.44
C THR A 90 22.26 -6.56 -2.03
N ALA A 91 21.35 -7.20 -2.77
CA ALA A 91 20.87 -8.55 -2.51
C ALA A 91 20.43 -9.24 -3.83
N PRO A 92 20.17 -10.56 -3.82
CA PRO A 92 19.65 -11.31 -4.99
C PRO A 92 18.27 -10.86 -5.48
N THR A 93 17.63 -9.94 -4.77
CA THR A 93 16.35 -9.36 -5.15
C THR A 93 16.32 -7.89 -4.77
N ALA A 94 15.95 -7.05 -5.73
CA ALA A 94 15.60 -5.65 -5.51
C ALA A 94 14.10 -5.43 -5.70
N LEU A 95 13.57 -4.38 -5.07
CA LEU A 95 12.16 -4.01 -5.14
C LEU A 95 12.02 -2.60 -5.66
N ILE A 96 11.09 -2.38 -6.59
CA ILE A 96 10.79 -1.07 -7.17
C ILE A 96 9.30 -0.83 -7.04
N HIS A 97 8.96 0.20 -6.27
CA HIS A 97 7.60 0.64 -5.98
C HIS A 97 7.26 1.82 -6.87
N PHE A 98 6.16 1.70 -7.59
CA PHE A 98 5.60 2.77 -8.40
C PHE A 98 4.28 3.19 -7.77
N GLU A 99 4.12 4.47 -7.52
CA GLU A 99 2.96 5.04 -6.85
C GLU A 99 2.41 6.21 -7.67
N TRP A 100 1.10 6.24 -7.87
CA TRP A 100 0.39 7.35 -8.49
C TRP A 100 -0.67 7.87 -7.55
N GLN A 101 -1.00 9.15 -7.68
CA GLN A 101 -2.18 9.69 -7.03
C GLN A 101 -3.43 9.14 -7.72
N ASN A 102 -4.42 8.69 -6.93
CA ASN A 102 -5.67 8.18 -7.47
C ASN A 102 -6.43 9.35 -8.16
N PRO A 103 -6.84 9.21 -9.42
CA PRO A 103 -7.52 10.29 -10.17
C PRO A 103 -8.91 10.63 -9.61
N THR A 104 -9.53 9.71 -8.86
CA THR A 104 -10.88 9.88 -8.31
C THR A 104 -10.86 10.40 -6.87
N ASP A 105 -9.81 10.09 -6.12
CA ASP A 105 -9.65 10.50 -4.73
C ASP A 105 -8.20 10.87 -4.44
N SER A 106 -7.92 12.17 -4.36
CA SER A 106 -6.58 12.69 -4.11
C SER A 106 -5.96 12.26 -2.77
N SER A 107 -6.76 11.72 -1.84
CA SER A 107 -6.30 11.18 -0.56
C SER A 107 -5.82 9.73 -0.66
N GLN A 108 -6.06 9.07 -1.79
CA GLN A 108 -5.66 7.70 -2.05
C GLN A 108 -4.53 7.65 -3.07
N HIS A 109 -3.71 6.62 -2.93
CA HIS A 109 -2.63 6.30 -3.84
C HIS A 109 -2.90 4.93 -4.45
N ILE A 110 -2.58 4.78 -5.73
CA ILE A 110 -2.55 3.49 -6.42
C ILE A 110 -1.10 3.10 -6.63
N SER A 111 -0.77 1.85 -6.41
CA SER A 111 0.63 1.45 -6.48
C SER A 111 0.84 0.02 -6.92
N VAL A 112 2.03 -0.25 -7.46
CA VAL A 112 2.48 -1.58 -7.84
C VAL A 112 3.92 -1.77 -7.39
N LEU A 113 4.23 -2.99 -6.94
CA LEU A 113 5.58 -3.39 -6.54
C LEU A 113 6.15 -4.37 -7.55
N LYS A 114 7.28 -4.01 -8.16
CA LYS A 114 8.03 -4.90 -9.04
C LYS A 114 9.21 -5.51 -8.30
N LYS A 115 9.26 -6.84 -8.34
CA LYS A 115 10.37 -7.63 -7.81
C LYS A 115 11.35 -7.92 -8.93
N ILE A 116 12.59 -7.48 -8.77
CA ILE A 116 13.69 -7.72 -9.70
C ILE A 116 14.58 -8.82 -9.14
N HIS A 117 14.85 -9.85 -9.93
CA HIS A 117 15.83 -10.87 -9.60
C HIS A 117 17.20 -10.35 -10.03
N CYS A 118 18.13 -10.22 -9.08
CA CYS A 118 19.48 -9.74 -9.36
C CYS A 118 20.43 -10.93 -9.45
N VAL A 119 21.22 -10.98 -10.53
CA VAL A 119 22.12 -12.10 -10.83
C VAL A 119 23.52 -11.76 -10.33
N SER A 120 24.22 -12.74 -9.76
CA SER A 120 25.64 -12.62 -9.40
C SER A 120 26.45 -12.45 -10.68
N GLU A 121 27.24 -11.39 -10.77
CA GLU A 121 28.28 -11.33 -11.80
C GLU A 121 29.44 -12.21 -11.32
N ASP A 122 29.39 -13.50 -11.66
CA ASP A 122 30.54 -14.38 -11.47
C ASP A 122 31.56 -14.11 -12.60
N GLU A 123 32.81 -13.89 -12.17
CA GLU A 123 34.05 -13.64 -12.94
C GLU A 123 34.48 -12.16 -13.08
N GLU A 124 35.51 -11.84 -12.29
CA GLU A 124 36.48 -10.75 -12.48
C GLU A 124 35.97 -9.31 -12.46
N LEU A 125 35.81 -8.76 -11.24
CA LEU A 125 36.61 -7.63 -10.75
C LEU A 125 36.12 -7.23 -9.35
N GLU A 126 36.90 -7.63 -8.35
CA GLU A 126 36.91 -6.97 -7.05
C GLU A 126 37.19 -5.48 -7.24
N LEU A 127 36.30 -4.62 -6.69
CA LEU A 127 36.68 -3.38 -5.98
C LEU A 127 35.47 -2.60 -5.42
N ASN A 128 34.23 -2.89 -5.84
CA ASN A 128 33.06 -2.13 -5.40
C ASN A 128 31.88 -3.00 -4.96
N GLY A 129 32.04 -3.80 -3.90
CA GLY A 129 31.01 -4.18 -2.90
C GLY A 129 29.61 -4.70 -3.29
N ASN A 130 29.22 -4.73 -4.57
CA ASN A 130 27.87 -5.03 -5.06
C ASN A 130 27.98 -6.18 -6.06
N ALA A 131 27.83 -7.40 -5.57
CA ALA A 131 27.99 -8.62 -6.36
C ALA A 131 26.83 -8.90 -7.32
N PHE A 132 25.71 -8.19 -7.19
CA PHE A 132 24.49 -8.47 -7.95
C PHE A 132 24.13 -7.34 -8.91
N ARG A 133 23.62 -7.68 -10.08
CA ARG A 133 23.04 -6.73 -11.04
C ARG A 133 21.61 -7.13 -11.41
N GLY A 134 20.74 -6.12 -11.47
CA GLY A 134 19.35 -6.27 -11.90
C GLY A 134 19.01 -5.34 -13.06
N GLU A 135 17.91 -5.66 -13.73
CA GLU A 135 17.34 -4.83 -14.79
C GLU A 135 15.82 -4.94 -14.77
N LEU A 136 15.15 -3.83 -15.07
CA LEU A 136 13.71 -3.76 -15.29
C LEU A 136 13.42 -2.69 -16.34
N SER A 137 12.59 -3.06 -17.31
CA SER A 137 11.98 -2.12 -18.26
C SER A 137 10.48 -2.38 -18.29
N ALA A 138 9.67 -1.34 -18.23
CA ALA A 138 8.23 -1.46 -18.17
C ALA A 138 7.53 -0.23 -18.80
N ASP A 139 6.36 -0.45 -19.41
CA ASP A 139 5.52 0.62 -19.94
C ASP A 139 4.67 1.25 -18.83
N ALA A 140 4.53 2.58 -18.86
CA ALA A 140 3.78 3.35 -17.87
C ALA A 140 2.31 2.98 -17.82
N SER A 141 1.69 2.77 -18.98
CA SER A 141 0.27 2.46 -19.10
C SER A 141 -0.01 1.06 -18.56
N GLU A 142 0.89 0.11 -18.83
CA GLU A 142 0.79 -1.25 -18.29
C GLU A 142 0.92 -1.26 -16.77
N LEU A 143 1.95 -0.60 -16.22
CA LEU A 143 2.15 -0.51 -14.77
C LEU A 143 0.99 0.18 -14.06
N TYR A 144 0.48 1.27 -14.65
CA TYR A 144 -0.65 2.01 -14.12
C TYR A 144 -1.94 1.18 -14.15
N THR A 145 -2.16 0.44 -15.24
CA THR A 145 -3.30 -0.49 -15.35
C THR A 145 -3.20 -1.59 -14.31
N GLU A 146 -2.02 -2.17 -14.09
CA GLU A 146 -1.80 -3.18 -13.05
C GLU A 146 -2.04 -2.61 -11.64
N ALA A 147 -1.53 -1.41 -11.36
CA ALA A 147 -1.76 -0.70 -10.10
C ALA A 147 -3.26 -0.42 -9.88
N PHE A 148 -3.97 0.01 -10.93
CA PHE A 148 -5.40 0.29 -10.89
C PHE A 148 -6.23 -0.98 -10.69
N LEU A 149 -5.90 -2.07 -11.38
CA LEU A 149 -6.59 -3.36 -11.21
C LEU A 149 -6.31 -4.00 -9.84
N SER A 150 -5.24 -3.59 -9.16
CA SER A 150 -4.87 -4.02 -7.81
C SER A 150 -5.41 -3.09 -6.71
N LEU A 151 -6.31 -2.16 -7.05
CA LEU A 151 -7.00 -1.26 -6.11
C LEU A 151 -7.67 -2.07 -4.99
N GLY A 152 -7.17 -1.90 -3.77
CA GLY A 152 -7.67 -2.60 -2.57
C GLY A 152 -6.64 -3.51 -1.91
N HIS A 153 -5.47 -3.73 -2.52
CA HIS A 153 -4.35 -4.41 -1.87
C HIS A 153 -3.35 -3.36 -1.39
N SER A 154 -3.19 -3.20 -0.08
CA SER A 154 -2.13 -2.34 0.43
C SER A 154 -0.76 -2.94 0.10
N VAL A 155 0.04 -2.22 -0.69
CA VAL A 155 1.38 -2.66 -1.05
C VAL A 155 2.32 -2.29 0.09
N CYS A 156 2.74 -3.28 0.85
CA CYS A 156 3.74 -3.07 1.89
C CYS A 156 5.08 -2.60 1.28
N PHE A 157 5.43 -1.33 1.46
CA PHE A 157 6.70 -0.75 1.04
C PHE A 157 7.18 0.43 1.94
N PRO A 158 8.48 0.49 2.31
CA PRO A 158 9.47 -0.57 2.16
C PRO A 158 9.16 -1.72 3.13
N PRO A 159 9.41 -2.98 2.73
CA PRO A 159 9.26 -4.09 3.67
C PRO A 159 10.27 -3.96 4.81
N THR A 160 9.90 -4.51 5.97
CA THR A 160 10.75 -4.59 7.15
C THR A 160 12.13 -5.13 6.78
N SER A 161 13.21 -4.51 7.25
CA SER A 161 14.57 -4.96 6.93
C SER A 161 14.88 -6.32 7.57
N ALA A 162 15.87 -7.04 7.04
CA ALA A 162 16.26 -8.34 7.61
C ALA A 162 16.80 -8.22 9.04
N ASP A 163 17.53 -7.15 9.35
CA ASP A 163 18.00 -6.87 10.71
C ASP A 163 16.85 -6.57 11.67
N ARG A 164 15.87 -5.78 11.21
CA ARG A 164 14.68 -5.47 11.99
C ARG A 164 13.83 -6.71 12.23
N MET A 165 13.69 -7.57 11.22
CA MET A 165 12.98 -8.85 11.34
C MET A 165 13.65 -9.76 12.39
N ARG A 166 14.99 -9.89 12.35
CA ARG A 166 15.73 -10.65 13.39
C ARG A 166 15.47 -10.11 14.79
N ALA A 167 15.55 -8.79 14.97
CA ALA A 167 15.27 -8.18 16.28
C ALA A 167 13.82 -8.41 16.76
N ILE A 168 12.85 -8.48 15.84
CA ILE A 168 11.45 -8.81 16.15
C ILE A 168 11.33 -10.27 16.59
N GLU A 169 11.96 -11.19 15.87
CA GLU A 169 11.96 -12.62 16.19
C GLU A 169 12.60 -12.89 17.56
N ASP A 170 13.76 -12.28 17.83
CA ASP A 170 14.45 -12.40 19.12
C ASP A 170 13.55 -11.94 20.27
N ARG A 171 12.92 -10.78 20.12
CA ARG A 171 12.00 -10.21 21.13
C ARG A 171 10.78 -11.10 21.38
N ILE A 172 10.24 -11.75 20.34
CA ILE A 172 9.12 -12.70 20.50
C ILE A 172 9.61 -13.98 21.19
N ASN A 173 10.81 -14.45 20.88
CA ASN A 173 11.37 -15.65 21.47
C ASN A 173 11.77 -15.50 22.94
N GLU A 174 12.15 -14.30 23.37
CA GLU A 174 12.36 -13.95 24.79
C GLU A 174 11.06 -14.04 25.62
N THR A 175 9.90 -13.99 24.98
CA THR A 175 8.60 -14.08 25.66
C THR A 175 8.27 -15.54 26.00
N ILE A 176 8.09 -15.83 27.29
CA ILE A 176 7.90 -17.21 27.78
C ILE A 176 6.51 -17.77 27.43
N PHE A 177 5.46 -16.95 27.56
CA PHE A 177 4.08 -17.41 27.39
C PHE A 177 3.61 -17.27 25.93
N GLU A 178 3.07 -18.34 25.34
CA GLU A 178 2.58 -18.31 23.96
C GLU A 178 1.44 -17.29 23.75
N SER A 179 0.56 -17.09 24.72
CA SER A 179 -0.48 -16.06 24.64
C SER A 179 0.11 -14.66 24.51
N GLU A 180 1.23 -14.40 25.18
CA GLU A 180 1.93 -13.14 25.10
C GLU A 180 2.73 -13.01 23.80
N LYS A 181 3.29 -14.11 23.29
CA LYS A 181 3.88 -14.14 21.94
C LYS A 181 2.86 -13.75 20.87
N VAL A 182 1.66 -14.33 20.92
CA VAL A 182 0.55 -13.99 20.00
C VAL A 182 0.18 -12.51 20.13
N ARG A 183 0.01 -12.01 21.36
CA ARG A 183 -0.33 -10.60 21.60
C ARG A 183 0.74 -9.66 21.06
N LEU A 184 2.01 -9.97 21.30
CA LEU A 184 3.14 -9.17 20.85
C LEU A 184 3.27 -9.20 19.32
N ALA A 185 3.19 -10.37 18.69
CA ALA A 185 3.27 -10.49 17.24
C ALA A 185 2.14 -9.71 16.54
N ALA A 186 0.90 -9.80 17.05
CA ALA A 186 -0.23 -9.04 16.53
C ALA A 186 -0.06 -7.52 16.72
N GLN A 187 0.58 -7.09 17.81
CA GLN A 187 0.89 -5.66 18.00
C GLN A 187 1.95 -5.18 17.02
N ILE A 188 2.98 -6.00 16.77
CA ILE A 188 4.07 -5.65 15.86
C ILE A 188 3.55 -5.59 14.41
N SER A 189 2.66 -6.51 13.99
CA SER A 189 2.12 -6.53 12.63
C SER A 189 1.32 -5.29 12.25
N VAL A 190 0.77 -4.55 13.22
CA VAL A 190 0.08 -3.27 12.96
C VAL A 190 1.07 -2.14 12.67
N SER A 191 2.30 -2.23 13.20
CA SER A 191 3.31 -1.17 13.08
C SER A 191 4.39 -1.44 12.04
N GLU A 192 4.55 -2.70 11.64
CA GLU A 192 5.60 -3.12 10.72
C GLU A 192 5.00 -3.49 9.37
N CYS A 193 5.70 -3.10 8.33
CA CYS A 193 5.36 -3.48 6.99
C CYS A 193 5.94 -4.87 6.71
N PHE A 194 5.12 -5.92 6.84
CA PHE A 194 5.55 -7.29 6.54
C PHE A 194 5.07 -7.74 5.17
N ASN A 195 5.99 -8.31 4.39
CA ASN A 195 5.60 -9.10 3.23
C ASN A 195 5.15 -10.51 3.66
N LYS A 196 4.51 -11.24 2.74
CA LYS A 196 4.02 -12.62 2.97
C LYS A 196 5.04 -13.55 3.63
N GLN A 197 6.31 -13.51 3.21
CA GLN A 197 7.36 -14.37 3.77
C GLN A 197 7.70 -14.00 5.21
N GLN A 198 7.70 -12.72 5.54
CA GLN A 198 7.91 -12.23 6.90
C GLN A 198 6.73 -12.56 7.82
N ILE A 199 5.50 -12.51 7.29
CA ILE A 199 4.32 -12.99 8.02
C ILE A 199 4.44 -14.49 8.30
N LYS A 200 4.84 -15.31 7.31
CA LYS A 200 5.11 -16.74 7.51
C LYS A 200 6.16 -16.98 8.60
N GLN A 201 7.26 -16.22 8.59
CA GLN A 201 8.31 -16.28 9.61
C GLN A 201 7.75 -15.95 11.01
N LEU A 202 6.98 -14.87 11.12
CA LEU A 202 6.36 -14.43 12.36
C LEU A 202 5.41 -15.49 12.94
N LEU A 203 4.56 -16.08 12.10
CA LEU A 203 3.64 -17.16 12.48
C LEU A 203 4.37 -18.38 13.03
N LYS A 204 5.50 -18.75 12.40
CA LYS A 204 6.33 -19.89 12.82
C LYS A 204 7.00 -19.69 14.18
N GLN A 205 7.05 -18.46 14.72
CA GLN A 205 7.52 -18.20 16.10
C GLN A 205 6.52 -18.67 17.17
N ILE A 206 5.26 -18.95 16.80
CA ILE A 206 4.24 -19.49 17.70
C ILE A 206 4.26 -21.02 17.61
N PRO A 207 4.68 -21.76 18.66
CA PRO A 207 4.81 -23.21 18.60
C PRO A 207 3.47 -23.94 18.44
N SER A 208 2.45 -23.58 19.24
CA SER A 208 1.12 -24.18 19.16
C SER A 208 0.42 -23.75 17.88
N GLU A 209 -0.01 -24.73 17.07
CA GLU A 209 -0.72 -24.45 15.83
C GLU A 209 -2.10 -23.81 16.06
N ASP A 210 -2.78 -24.11 17.17
CA ASP A 210 -4.05 -23.44 17.51
C ASP A 210 -3.82 -21.95 17.80
N ARG A 211 -2.73 -21.60 18.52
CA ARG A 211 -2.35 -20.21 18.77
C ARG A 211 -1.80 -19.52 17.53
N ARG A 212 -1.08 -20.26 16.68
CA ARG A 212 -0.66 -19.77 15.37
C ARG A 212 -1.85 -19.45 14.49
N LEU A 213 -2.91 -20.26 14.52
CA LEU A 213 -4.17 -19.98 13.81
C LEU A 213 -4.86 -18.73 14.39
N GLU A 214 -4.85 -18.56 15.71
CA GLU A 214 -5.36 -17.33 16.34
C GLU A 214 -4.61 -16.08 15.83
N LEU A 215 -3.28 -16.16 15.74
CA LEU A 215 -2.46 -15.08 15.20
C LEU A 215 -2.69 -14.88 13.70
N PHE A 216 -2.73 -15.97 12.93
CA PHE A 216 -2.98 -15.97 11.49
C PHE A 216 -4.20 -15.11 11.15
N LYS A 217 -5.33 -15.39 11.78
CA LYS A 217 -6.59 -14.64 11.61
C LYS A 217 -6.51 -13.15 11.96
N LYS A 218 -5.47 -12.71 12.68
CA LYS A 218 -5.28 -11.31 13.08
C LYS A 218 -4.32 -10.56 12.17
N ILE A 219 -3.44 -11.26 11.45
CA ILE A 219 -2.30 -10.64 10.75
C ILE A 219 -2.24 -10.99 9.27
N THR A 220 -3.04 -11.95 8.81
CA THR A 220 -3.24 -12.20 7.39
C THR A 220 -4.39 -11.33 6.91
N ASP A 221 -4.09 -10.06 6.66
CA ASP A 221 -5.02 -9.20 5.93
C ASP A 221 -5.19 -9.70 4.49
N ALA A 222 -6.32 -9.33 3.87
CA ALA A 222 -6.65 -9.61 2.48
C ALA A 222 -5.62 -9.05 1.48
N ASP A 223 -4.76 -8.14 1.92
CA ASP A 223 -3.73 -7.47 1.11
C ASP A 223 -2.69 -8.42 0.50
N HIS A 224 -2.54 -9.62 1.09
CA HIS A 224 -1.69 -10.66 0.53
C HIS A 224 -2.55 -11.75 -0.12
N ALA A 225 -2.36 -12.03 -1.40
CA ALA A 225 -3.02 -13.14 -2.07
C ALA A 225 -2.49 -14.48 -1.54
N TRP A 226 -3.12 -15.07 -0.51
CA TRP A 226 -2.71 -16.33 0.11
C TRP A 226 -3.17 -17.54 -0.71
N GLU A 227 -2.25 -18.45 -1.00
CA GLU A 227 -2.55 -19.72 -1.67
C GLU A 227 -2.65 -20.87 -0.66
N PRO A 228 -3.36 -21.98 -0.97
CA PRO A 228 -3.37 -23.16 -0.10
C PRO A 228 -1.98 -23.71 0.23
N SER A 229 -1.05 -23.65 -0.73
CA SER A 229 0.36 -24.03 -0.55
C SER A 229 1.05 -23.19 0.54
N ASP A 230 0.74 -21.90 0.64
CA ASP A 230 1.25 -21.03 1.69
C ASP A 230 0.78 -21.48 3.09
N VAL A 231 -0.47 -21.94 3.19
CA VAL A 231 -1.06 -22.41 4.44
C VAL A 231 -0.43 -23.74 4.88
N GLU A 232 -0.16 -24.64 3.93
CA GLU A 232 0.50 -25.93 4.18
C GLU A 232 1.94 -25.75 4.71
N GLU A 233 2.62 -24.67 4.34
CA GLU A 233 3.93 -24.32 4.90
C GLU A 233 3.84 -23.81 6.35
N ILE A 234 2.67 -23.32 6.78
CA ILE A 234 2.43 -22.71 8.10
C ILE A 234 1.87 -23.74 9.09
N PHE A 235 1.00 -24.66 8.66
CA PHE A 235 0.31 -25.62 9.52
C PHE A 235 0.58 -27.05 9.09
N GLN A 236 1.12 -27.85 10.01
CA GLN A 236 1.37 -29.28 9.80
C GLN A 236 0.11 -30.10 10.07
N LEU A 237 -0.74 -29.65 10.99
CA LEU A 237 -2.00 -30.33 11.31
C LEU A 237 -3.05 -29.98 10.27
N LYS A 238 -3.41 -30.96 9.43
CA LYS A 238 -4.37 -30.80 8.33
C LYS A 238 -5.68 -30.11 8.74
N PHE A 239 -6.23 -30.45 9.91
CA PHE A 239 -7.49 -29.86 10.36
C PHE A 239 -7.37 -28.36 10.72
N ILE A 240 -6.20 -27.90 11.20
CA ILE A 240 -5.93 -26.49 11.48
C ILE A 240 -5.68 -25.75 10.18
N GLY A 241 -4.89 -26.33 9.27
CA GLY A 241 -4.69 -25.81 7.92
C GLY A 241 -6.01 -25.60 7.17
N GLN A 242 -6.94 -26.56 7.25
CA GLN A 242 -8.29 -26.43 6.68
C GLN A 242 -9.08 -25.26 7.30
N LYS A 243 -8.98 -25.02 8.62
CA LYS A 243 -9.61 -23.87 9.27
C LYS A 243 -8.98 -22.53 8.84
N ALA A 244 -7.68 -22.50 8.54
CA ALA A 244 -7.02 -21.33 8.00
C ALA A 244 -7.46 -21.04 6.57
N ILE A 245 -7.56 -22.07 5.71
CA ILE A 245 -8.09 -21.91 4.34
C ILE A 245 -9.53 -21.40 4.36
N GLN A 246 -10.40 -22.02 5.18
CA GLN A 246 -11.78 -21.56 5.36
C GLN A 246 -11.88 -20.10 5.82
N TYR A 247 -10.92 -19.65 6.62
CA TYR A 247 -10.84 -18.24 7.03
C TYR A 247 -10.44 -17.34 5.85
N LEU A 248 -9.47 -17.74 5.02
CA LEU A 248 -9.11 -16.95 3.84
C LEU A 248 -10.24 -16.82 2.82
N ASP A 249 -11.06 -17.87 2.66
CA ASP A 249 -12.24 -17.84 1.79
C ASP A 249 -13.38 -16.96 2.34
N ASN A 250 -13.41 -16.72 3.65
CA ASN A 250 -14.44 -15.94 4.35
C ASN A 250 -13.87 -15.29 5.64
N PRO A 251 -13.09 -14.20 5.50
CA PRO A 251 -12.26 -13.62 6.57
C PRO A 251 -13.03 -12.85 7.65
#